data_AF-A0A397Q580-F1
#
_entry.id   AF-A0A397Q580-F1
#
_cell.length_a   1.000
_cell.length_b   1.000
_cell.length_c   1.000
_cell.angle_alpha   90.00
_cell.angle_beta   90.00
_cell.angle_gamma   90.00
#
_symmetry.space_group_name_H-M   'P 1'
#
loop_
_entity.id
_entity.type
_entity.pdbx_description
1 polymer ?
#
loop_
_entity_poly.entity_id
_entity_poly.type
_entity_poly.pdbx_seq_one_letter_code
_entity_poly.pdbx_strand_id
1 'polypeptide(L)'
;MPIQWLDVILIVIMFISAFLAMLRGLTREMLSIVSWALAAVAALFAYPAYRDTARQYVEPPMLADGVLIGTVFIVTLIVVSLITVRISDYILDSRVGALDRTLGFVFGLARGLILVVIAYELLSMLVPKETHPRWVTEARSLPVIESTGSAIISLLPDNPASVFREDGEPG
;
A
#
# COMPACT_ATOMS: atom_id res chain seq x y z
N MET A 1 29.91 9.04 11.27
CA MET A 1 29.68 7.81 10.48
C MET A 1 29.57 8.17 9.00
N PRO A 2 30.24 7.44 8.10
CA PRO A 2 30.14 7.67 6.64
C PRO A 2 28.72 7.38 6.13
N ILE A 3 28.39 7.85 4.92
CA ILE A 3 27.15 7.50 4.22
C ILE A 3 27.26 6.05 3.76
N GLN A 4 26.23 5.24 4.04
CA GLN A 4 26.17 3.83 3.66
C GLN A 4 25.25 3.61 2.45
N TRP A 5 25.29 2.39 1.88
CA TRP A 5 24.45 2.05 0.72
C TRP A 5 22.95 2.14 1.02
N LEU A 6 22.52 1.81 2.24
CA LEU A 6 21.12 1.98 2.63
C LEU A 6 20.66 3.44 2.55
N ASP A 7 21.52 4.40 2.93
CA ASP A 7 21.22 5.82 2.84
C ASP A 7 21.02 6.25 1.38
N VAL A 8 21.89 5.77 0.48
CA VAL A 8 21.80 6.07 -0.96
C VAL A 8 20.53 5.45 -1.56
N ILE A 9 20.24 4.19 -1.24
CA ILE A 9 19.03 3.48 -1.69
C ILE A 9 17.78 4.24 -1.24
N LEU A 10 17.72 4.64 0.03
CA LEU A 10 16.60 5.41 0.56
C LEU A 10 16.39 6.71 -0.21
N ILE A 11 17.44 7.51 -0.38
CA ILE A 11 17.37 8.79 -1.11
C ILE A 11 16.91 8.58 -2.55
N VAL A 12 17.46 7.58 -3.25
CA VAL A 12 17.10 7.27 -4.64
C VAL A 12 15.63 6.87 -4.74
N ILE A 13 15.15 5.97 -3.87
CA ILE A 13 13.75 5.53 -3.88
C ILE A 13 12.81 6.68 -3.54
N MET A 14 13.13 7.47 -2.51
CA MET A 14 12.36 8.66 -2.15
C MET A 14 12.30 9.66 -3.29
N PHE A 15 13.42 9.94 -3.94
CA PHE A 15 13.47 10.90 -5.04
C PHE A 15 12.69 10.43 -6.27
N ILE A 16 12.85 9.16 -6.69
CA ILE A 16 12.08 8.60 -7.79
C ILE A 16 10.59 8.62 -7.47
N SER A 17 10.21 8.20 -6.26
CA SER A 17 8.82 8.20 -5.82
C SER A 17 8.23 9.61 -5.80
N ALA A 18 8.96 10.59 -5.27
CA ALA A 18 8.57 12.00 -5.25
C ALA A 18 8.43 12.58 -6.65
N PHE A 19 9.39 12.31 -7.55
CA PHE A 19 9.34 12.79 -8.91
C PHE A 19 8.14 12.21 -9.68
N LEU A 20 7.92 10.90 -9.60
CA LEU A 20 6.77 10.26 -10.24
C LEU A 20 5.43 10.78 -9.69
N ALA A 21 5.32 10.99 -8.38
CA ALA A 21 4.12 11.56 -7.76
C ALA A 21 3.93 13.04 -8.11
N MET A 22 5.01 13.81 -8.27
CA MET A 22 4.96 15.19 -8.76
C MET A 22 4.41 15.26 -10.19
N LEU A 23 4.82 14.33 -11.07
CA LEU A 23 4.31 14.26 -12.44
C LEU A 23 2.81 13.90 -12.49
N ARG A 24 2.35 13.08 -11.54
CA ARG A 24 0.94 12.62 -11.47
C ARG A 24 0.02 13.57 -10.73
N GLY A 25 0.52 14.27 -9.72
CA GLY A 25 -0.27 15.09 -8.79
C GLY A 25 -0.77 14.33 -7.56
N LEU A 26 -0.89 15.02 -6.41
CA LEU A 26 -1.38 14.43 -5.15
C LEU A 26 -2.80 13.85 -5.31
N THR A 27 -3.68 14.59 -5.97
CA THR A 27 -5.09 14.20 -6.15
C THR A 27 -5.18 12.82 -6.79
N ARG A 28 -4.39 12.56 -7.83
CA ARG A 28 -4.40 11.28 -8.53
C ARG A 28 -3.87 10.15 -7.65
N GLU A 29 -2.85 10.41 -6.84
CA GLU A 29 -2.30 9.43 -5.89
C GLU A 29 -3.33 9.08 -4.80
N MET A 30 -4.01 10.09 -4.24
CA MET A 30 -5.07 9.87 -3.24
C MET A 30 -6.26 9.10 -3.81
N LEU A 31 -6.75 9.49 -4.99
CA LEU A 31 -7.85 8.80 -5.64
C LEU A 31 -7.49 7.36 -6.04
N SER A 32 -6.23 7.09 -6.39
CA SER A 32 -5.75 5.72 -6.60
C SER A 32 -5.89 4.89 -5.32
N ILE A 33 -5.45 5.40 -4.18
CA ILE A 33 -5.58 4.69 -2.89
C ILE A 33 -7.05 4.44 -2.55
N VAL A 34 -7.91 5.44 -2.75
CA VAL A 34 -9.36 5.28 -2.56
C VAL A 34 -9.94 4.22 -3.50
N SER A 35 -9.48 4.16 -4.75
CA SER A 35 -9.95 3.16 -5.73
C SER A 35 -9.57 1.74 -5.30
N TRP A 36 -8.35 1.54 -4.79
CA TRP A 36 -7.91 0.27 -4.21
C TRP A 36 -8.73 -0.11 -2.97
N ALA A 37 -8.98 0.84 -2.06
CA ALA A 37 -9.78 0.60 -0.87
C ALA A 37 -11.24 0.22 -1.21
N LEU A 38 -11.87 0.95 -2.12
CA LEU A 38 -13.24 0.65 -2.58
C LEU A 38 -13.33 -0.71 -3.28
N ALA A 39 -12.33 -1.07 -4.08
CA ALA A 39 -12.27 -2.38 -4.72
C ALA A 39 -12.11 -3.51 -3.68
N ALA A 40 -11.27 -3.32 -2.67
CA ALA A 40 -11.11 -4.28 -1.57
C ALA A 40 -12.42 -4.44 -0.79
N VAL A 41 -13.06 -3.33 -0.43
CA VAL A 41 -14.37 -3.33 0.25
C VAL A 41 -15.42 -4.07 -0.59
N ALA A 42 -15.52 -3.79 -1.88
CA ALA A 42 -16.46 -4.48 -2.77
C ALA A 42 -16.20 -6.00 -2.82
N ALA A 43 -14.94 -6.42 -2.91
CA ALA A 43 -14.58 -7.84 -2.88
C ALA A 43 -14.93 -8.50 -1.53
N LEU A 44 -14.69 -7.81 -0.41
CA LEU A 44 -15.06 -8.29 0.92
C LEU A 44 -16.57 -8.48 1.09
N PHE A 45 -17.39 -7.57 0.55
CA PHE A 45 -18.85 -7.70 0.57
C PHE A 45 -19.37 -8.77 -0.40
N ALA A 46 -18.76 -8.91 -1.57
CA ALA A 46 -19.18 -9.89 -2.57
C ALA A 46 -18.82 -11.33 -2.16
N TYR A 47 -17.71 -11.53 -1.44
CA TYR A 47 -17.25 -12.85 -1.05
C TYR A 47 -18.31 -13.70 -0.30
N PRO A 48 -18.89 -13.26 0.84
CA PRO A 48 -19.89 -14.06 1.54
C PRO A 48 -21.19 -14.23 0.74
N ALA A 49 -21.54 -13.27 -0.12
CA ALA A 49 -22.75 -13.33 -0.94
C ALA A 49 -22.67 -14.36 -2.08
N TYR A 50 -21.48 -14.58 -2.64
CA TYR A 50 -21.31 -15.33 -3.89
C TYR A 50 -20.34 -16.53 -3.80
N ARG A 51 -19.69 -16.79 -2.66
CA ARG A 51 -18.71 -17.90 -2.51
C ARG A 51 -19.30 -19.25 -2.90
N ASP A 52 -20.54 -19.55 -2.48
CA ASP A 52 -21.15 -20.86 -2.72
C ASP A 52 -21.53 -21.02 -4.19
N THR A 53 -21.93 -19.91 -4.84
CA THR A 53 -22.15 -19.88 -6.28
C THR A 53 -20.84 -20.09 -7.03
N ALA A 54 -19.76 -19.39 -6.67
CA ALA A 54 -18.45 -19.52 -7.32
C ALA A 54 -17.90 -20.95 -7.25
N ARG A 55 -18.07 -21.61 -6.09
CA ARG A 55 -17.63 -23.00 -5.86
C ARG A 55 -18.42 -24.05 -6.65
N GLN A 56 -19.59 -23.70 -7.19
CA GLN A 56 -20.32 -24.60 -8.10
C GLN A 56 -19.69 -24.66 -9.50
N TYR A 57 -18.94 -23.62 -9.90
CA TYR A 57 -18.37 -23.51 -11.25
C TYR A 57 -16.87 -23.75 -11.30
N VAL A 58 -16.16 -23.62 -10.18
CA VAL A 58 -14.70 -23.71 -10.11
C VAL A 58 -14.29 -24.65 -8.98
N GLU A 59 -13.44 -25.63 -9.30
CA GLU A 59 -12.78 -26.50 -8.34
C GLU A 59 -11.25 -26.33 -8.45
N PRO A 60 -10.49 -26.40 -7.34
CA PRO A 60 -10.92 -26.61 -5.95
C PRO A 60 -11.50 -25.34 -5.28
N PRO A 61 -12.19 -25.45 -4.12
CA PRO A 61 -12.84 -24.32 -3.45
C PRO A 61 -11.92 -23.11 -3.19
N MET A 62 -10.66 -23.36 -2.84
CA MET A 62 -9.66 -22.31 -2.63
C MET A 62 -9.40 -21.51 -3.92
N LEU A 63 -9.40 -22.17 -5.08
CA LEU A 63 -9.28 -21.49 -6.38
C LEU A 63 -10.56 -20.70 -6.69
N ALA A 64 -11.74 -21.25 -6.41
CA ALA A 64 -13.01 -20.55 -6.60
C ALA A 64 -13.09 -19.26 -5.79
N ASP A 65 -12.69 -19.31 -4.51
CA ASP A 65 -12.66 -18.14 -3.62
C ASP A 65 -11.69 -17.09 -4.15
N GLY A 66 -10.49 -17.50 -4.57
CA GLY A 66 -9.51 -16.61 -5.17
C GLY A 66 -9.98 -15.97 -6.48
N VAL A 67 -10.64 -16.73 -7.35
CA VAL A 67 -11.22 -16.23 -8.61
C VAL A 67 -12.35 -15.24 -8.32
N LEU A 68 -13.23 -15.53 -7.37
CA LEU A 68 -14.32 -14.62 -7.00
C LEU A 68 -13.79 -13.29 -6.47
N ILE A 69 -12.92 -13.35 -5.45
CA ILE A 69 -12.33 -12.15 -4.83
C ILE A 69 -11.54 -11.36 -5.88
N GLY A 70 -10.68 -12.03 -6.63
CA GLY A 70 -9.85 -11.40 -7.66
C GLY A 70 -10.67 -10.76 -8.77
N THR A 71 -11.71 -11.43 -9.26
CA THR A 71 -12.56 -10.90 -10.34
C THR A 71 -13.32 -9.67 -9.89
N VAL A 72 -13.99 -9.73 -8.73
CA VAL A 72 -14.73 -8.58 -8.19
C VAL A 72 -13.77 -7.42 -7.93
N PHE A 73 -12.64 -7.69 -7.27
CA PHE A 73 -11.63 -6.68 -7.00
C PHE A 73 -11.15 -5.97 -8.27
N ILE A 74 -10.73 -6.73 -9.29
CA ILE A 74 -10.19 -6.15 -10.53
C ILE A 74 -11.26 -5.40 -11.31
N VAL A 75 -12.47 -5.95 -11.45
CA VAL A 75 -13.56 -5.28 -12.17
C VAL A 75 -13.94 -3.98 -11.47
N THR A 76 -14.13 -3.99 -10.15
CA THR A 76 -14.44 -2.78 -9.39
C THR A 76 -13.30 -1.78 -9.46
N LEU A 77 -12.05 -2.22 -9.31
CA LEU A 77 -10.87 -1.35 -9.39
C LEU A 77 -10.81 -0.63 -10.73
N ILE A 78 -11.04 -1.34 -11.84
CA ILE A 78 -11.06 -0.74 -13.18
C ILE A 78 -12.17 0.31 -13.28
N VAL A 79 -13.40 -0.03 -12.91
CA VAL A 79 -14.55 0.89 -13.01
C VAL A 79 -14.31 2.15 -12.18
N VAL A 80 -13.91 2.01 -10.91
CA VAL A 80 -13.66 3.15 -10.02
C VAL A 80 -12.47 3.97 -10.51
N SER A 81 -11.38 3.32 -10.96
CA SER A 81 -10.19 4.02 -11.47
C SER A 81 -10.50 4.85 -12.71
N LEU A 82 -11.35 4.35 -13.63
CA LEU A 82 -11.75 5.11 -14.81
C LEU A 82 -12.52 6.39 -14.44
N ILE A 83 -13.38 6.33 -13.43
CA ILE A 83 -14.13 7.49 -12.93
C ILE A 83 -13.17 8.49 -12.29
N THR A 84 -12.28 8.02 -11.41
CA THR A 84 -11.37 8.89 -10.65
C THR A 84 -10.29 9.55 -11.51
N VAL A 85 -9.85 8.90 -12.59
CA VAL A 85 -8.94 9.50 -13.58
C VAL A 85 -9.57 10.76 -14.18
N ARG A 86 -10.85 10.71 -14.57
CA ARG A 86 -11.54 11.87 -15.15
C ARG A 86 -11.64 13.02 -14.17
N ILE A 87 -11.96 12.72 -12.90
CA ILE A 87 -12.01 13.73 -11.83
C ILE A 87 -10.63 14.39 -11.63
N SER A 88 -9.56 13.58 -11.65
CA SER A 88 -8.19 14.06 -11.46
C SER A 88 -7.76 15.01 -12.59
N ASP A 89 -8.11 14.68 -13.84
CA ASP A 89 -7.75 15.49 -15.01
C ASP A 89 -8.31 16.91 -14.89
N TYR A 90 -9.57 17.07 -14.44
CA TYR A 90 -10.17 18.40 -14.22
C TYR A 90 -9.44 19.25 -13.17
N ILE A 91 -8.91 18.64 -12.11
CA ILE A 91 -8.19 19.34 -11.04
C ILE A 91 -6.81 19.76 -11.54
N LEU A 92 -6.12 18.87 -12.27
CA LEU A 92 -4.78 19.10 -12.80
C LEU A 92 -4.75 20.20 -13.87
N ASP A 93 -5.80 20.35 -14.67
CA ASP A 93 -5.91 21.39 -15.70
C ASP A 93 -6.27 22.79 -15.14
N SER A 94 -6.48 22.89 -13.82
CA SER A 94 -6.80 24.14 -13.14
C SER A 94 -5.55 24.89 -12.66
N ARG A 95 -5.74 26.13 -12.19
CA ARG A 95 -4.68 26.90 -11.50
C ARG A 95 -4.14 26.19 -10.24
N VAL A 96 -4.90 25.24 -9.69
CA VAL A 96 -4.52 24.46 -8.51
C VAL A 96 -3.52 23.34 -8.87
N GLY A 97 -3.36 23.01 -10.17
CA GLY A 97 -2.47 21.94 -10.63
C GLY A 97 -1.01 22.10 -10.18
N ALA A 98 -0.48 23.33 -10.09
CA ALA A 98 0.88 23.56 -9.60
C ALA A 98 1.05 23.21 -8.10
N LEU A 99 0.03 23.52 -7.29
CA LEU A 99 0.00 23.14 -5.87
C LEU A 99 -0.15 21.62 -5.73
N ASP A 100 -1.04 21.01 -6.51
CA ASP A 100 -1.28 19.56 -6.52
C ASP A 100 -0.02 18.76 -6.86
N ARG A 101 0.78 19.23 -7.83
CA ARG A 101 2.08 18.61 -8.16
C ARG A 101 3.12 18.77 -7.05
N THR A 102 3.16 19.93 -6.40
CA THR A 102 4.08 20.19 -5.28
C THR A 102 3.74 19.30 -4.07
N LEU A 103 2.45 19.20 -3.73
CA LEU A 103 1.99 18.28 -2.71
C LEU A 103 2.22 16.81 -3.11
N GLY A 104 2.10 16.49 -4.40
CA GLY A 104 2.45 15.19 -4.95
C GLY A 104 3.91 14.82 -4.71
N PHE A 105 4.84 15.78 -4.85
CA PHE A 105 6.25 15.57 -4.52
C PHE A 105 6.44 15.20 -3.04
N VAL A 106 5.85 15.97 -2.12
CA VAL A 106 5.94 15.71 -0.66
C VAL A 106 5.34 14.37 -0.30
N PHE A 107 4.17 14.05 -0.85
CA PHE A 107 3.53 12.74 -0.68
C PHE A 107 4.42 11.61 -1.20
N GLY A 108 5.04 11.78 -2.38
CA GLY A 108 5.92 10.78 -2.95
C GLY A 108 7.21 10.56 -2.14
N LEU A 109 7.74 11.59 -1.47
CA LEU A 109 8.84 11.43 -0.51
C LEU A 109 8.41 10.52 0.66
N ALA A 110 7.25 10.81 1.26
CA ALA A 110 6.70 10.00 2.35
C ALA A 110 6.43 8.55 1.89
N ARG A 111 5.82 8.36 0.71
CA ARG A 111 5.61 7.03 0.12
C ARG A 111 6.93 6.29 -0.10
N GLY A 112 7.96 6.97 -0.61
CA GLY A 112 9.27 6.37 -0.83
C GLY A 112 9.93 5.90 0.47
N LEU A 113 9.81 6.68 1.54
CA LEU A 113 10.25 6.26 2.88
C LEU A 113 9.48 5.02 3.35
N ILE A 114 8.14 5.05 3.25
CA ILE A 114 7.28 3.92 3.64
C ILE A 114 7.65 2.64 2.87
N LEU A 115 7.94 2.72 1.57
CA LEU A 115 8.36 1.57 0.77
C LEU A 115 9.65 0.95 1.31
N VAL A 116 10.64 1.77 1.69
CA VAL A 116 11.90 1.28 2.27
C VAL A 116 11.69 0.70 3.66
N VAL A 117 10.83 1.32 4.48
CA VAL A 117 10.45 0.80 5.79
C VAL A 117 9.81 -0.58 5.67
N ILE A 118 8.81 -0.73 4.80
CA ILE A 118 8.16 -2.02 4.56
C ILE A 118 9.20 -3.07 4.09
N ALA A 119 10.08 -2.71 3.16
CA ALA A 119 11.12 -3.62 2.69
C ALA A 119 12.09 -4.04 3.80
N TYR A 120 12.50 -3.12 4.67
CA TYR A 120 13.36 -3.39 5.81
C TYR A 120 12.68 -4.27 6.86
N GLU A 121 11.42 -4.01 7.20
CA GLU A 121 10.66 -4.81 8.16
C GLU A 121 10.40 -6.22 7.63
N LEU A 122 10.06 -6.37 6.34
CA LEU A 122 9.94 -7.68 5.70
C LEU A 122 11.26 -8.45 5.72
N LEU A 123 12.40 -7.78 5.46
CA LEU A 123 13.71 -8.42 5.58
C LEU A 123 14.00 -8.84 7.02
N SER A 124 13.69 -7.97 7.99
CA SER A 124 13.91 -8.22 9.42
C SER A 124 13.03 -9.34 9.97
N MET A 125 11.87 -9.57 9.35
CA MET A 125 10.98 -10.70 9.64
C MET A 125 11.58 -12.03 9.16
N LEU A 126 12.35 -12.01 8.06
CA LEU A 126 12.97 -13.20 7.47
C LEU A 126 14.38 -13.48 8.01
N VAL A 127 15.12 -12.44 8.40
CA VAL A 127 16.55 -12.49 8.75
C VAL A 127 16.80 -11.72 10.05
N PRO A 128 17.38 -12.35 11.08
CA PRO A 128 17.68 -11.69 12.35
C PRO A 128 18.55 -10.45 12.18
N LYS A 129 18.19 -9.35 12.87
CA LYS A 129 18.83 -8.03 12.74
C LYS A 129 20.33 -8.05 13.04
N GLU A 130 20.77 -8.93 13.94
CA GLU A 130 22.16 -9.11 14.35
C GLU A 130 23.05 -9.62 13.21
N THR A 131 22.45 -10.24 12.20
CA THR A 131 23.14 -10.78 11.03
C THR A 131 23.14 -9.81 9.85
N HIS A 132 22.53 -8.64 10.00
CA HIS A 132 22.47 -7.65 8.93
C HIS A 132 23.87 -7.10 8.60
N PRO A 133 24.17 -6.87 7.30
CA PRO A 133 25.48 -6.39 6.89
C PRO A 133 25.73 -4.95 7.35
N ARG A 134 27.01 -4.57 7.49
CA ARG A 134 27.43 -3.24 7.99
C ARG A 134 26.82 -2.05 7.23
N TRP A 135 26.57 -2.19 5.92
CA TRP A 135 25.97 -1.12 5.12
C TRP A 135 24.49 -0.85 5.46
N VAL A 136 23.85 -1.73 6.24
CA VAL A 136 22.52 -1.54 6.85
C VAL A 136 22.68 -1.04 8.29
N THR A 137 23.41 -1.77 9.13
CA THR A 137 23.49 -1.51 10.58
C THR A 137 24.18 -0.21 10.95
N GLU A 138 25.11 0.27 10.12
CA GLU A 138 25.83 1.54 10.33
C GLU A 138 25.22 2.70 9.53
N ALA A 139 24.07 2.50 8.86
CA ALA A 139 23.44 3.52 8.04
C ALA A 139 22.85 4.64 8.89
N ARG A 140 22.99 5.89 8.44
CA ARG A 140 22.46 7.06 9.16
C ARG A 140 20.94 7.11 9.16
N SER A 141 20.33 6.56 8.13
CA SER A 141 18.88 6.50 7.94
C SER A 141 18.20 5.41 8.76
N LEU A 142 18.95 4.42 9.28
CA LEU A 142 18.39 3.28 10.00
C LEU A 142 17.48 3.70 11.19
N PRO A 143 17.86 4.66 12.06
CA PRO A 143 16.98 5.08 13.16
C PRO A 143 15.65 5.67 12.68
N VAL A 144 15.64 6.39 11.55
CA VAL A 144 14.40 6.92 10.96
C VAL A 144 13.55 5.79 10.39
N ILE A 145 14.16 4.80 9.74
CA ILE A 145 13.47 3.63 9.20
C ILE A 145 12.81 2.83 10.33
N GLU A 146 13.54 2.52 11.40
CA GLU A 146 13.02 1.73 12.52
C GLU A 146 11.97 2.48 13.36
N SER A 147 12.16 3.78 13.60
CA SER A 147 11.16 4.59 14.31
C SER A 147 9.88 4.74 13.50
N THR A 148 9.99 4.89 12.17
CA THR A 148 8.82 4.92 11.29
C THR A 148 8.13 3.55 11.24
N GLY A 149 8.89 2.46 11.15
CA GLY A 149 8.38 1.09 11.17
C GLY A 149 7.61 0.78 12.45
N SER A 150 8.19 1.08 13.60
CA SER A 150 7.53 0.88 14.91
C SER A 150 6.27 1.75 15.06
N ALA A 151 6.28 3.00 14.58
CA ALA A 151 5.08 3.84 14.56
C ALA A 151 3.97 3.22 13.69
N ILE A 152 4.29 2.71 12.49
CA ILE A 152 3.31 2.03 11.63
C ILE A 152 2.76 0.77 12.31
N ILE A 153 3.63 -0.08 12.86
CA ILE A 153 3.24 -1.33 13.53
C ILE A 153 2.35 -1.04 14.74
N SER A 154 2.61 0.03 15.50
CA SER A 154 1.79 0.41 16.66
C SER A 154 0.36 0.84 16.32
N LEU A 155 0.09 1.19 15.05
CA LEU A 155 -1.25 1.51 14.56
C LEU A 155 -2.02 0.26 14.10
N LEU A 156 -1.33 -0.88 13.94
CA LEU A 156 -1.96 -2.13 13.57
C LEU A 156 -2.54 -2.81 14.82
N PRO A 157 -3.77 -3.36 14.74
CA PRO A 157 -4.32 -4.15 15.83
C PRO A 157 -3.51 -5.43 16.03
N ASP A 158 -3.30 -5.83 17.28
CA ASP A 158 -2.52 -7.03 17.68
C ASP A 158 -3.01 -8.33 17.03
N ASN A 159 -4.27 -8.37 16.57
CA ASN A 159 -4.85 -9.49 15.86
C ASN A 159 -5.75 -9.02 14.72
N PRO A 160 -5.32 -9.07 13.45
CA PRO A 160 -6.18 -8.73 12.33
C PRO A 160 -7.41 -9.66 12.23
N ALA A 161 -7.33 -10.89 12.80
CA ALA A 161 -8.42 -11.86 12.79
C ALA A 161 -9.46 -11.66 13.91
N SER A 162 -9.23 -10.78 14.89
CA SER A 162 -10.28 -10.39 15.84
C SER A 162 -11.20 -9.32 15.27
N VAL A 163 -10.73 -8.50 14.33
CA VAL A 163 -11.56 -7.51 13.59
C VAL A 163 -12.61 -8.20 12.72
N PHE A 164 -12.35 -9.43 12.27
CA PHE A 164 -13.31 -10.24 11.50
C PHE A 164 -14.13 -11.21 12.37
N ARG A 165 -13.90 -11.22 13.70
CA ARG A 165 -14.66 -12.03 14.67
C ARG A 165 -15.40 -11.10 15.63
N GLU A 166 -16.54 -10.57 15.19
CA GLU A 166 -17.59 -10.14 16.11
C GLU A 166 -18.89 -10.89 15.75
N ASP A 167 -19.38 -11.59 16.77
CA ASP A 167 -20.72 -12.15 16.99
C ASP A 167 -21.21 -13.35 16.14
N GLY A 168 -21.06 -14.59 16.64
CA GLY A 168 -21.95 -15.65 16.14
C GLY A 168 -21.84 -17.11 16.58
N GLU A 169 -20.70 -17.68 17.01
CA GLU A 169 -20.68 -19.12 17.35
C GLU A 169 -19.81 -19.46 18.58
N PRO A 170 -20.40 -20.07 19.64
CA PRO A 170 -19.64 -20.73 20.68
C PRO A 170 -19.11 -22.08 20.16
N GLY A 171 -17.86 -22.39 20.52
CA GLY A 171 -17.12 -23.57 20.08
C GLY A 171 -17.51 -24.88 20.76
#